data_AF-A0A3D1BQG4-F1
#
_entry.id   AF-A0A3D1BQG4-F1
#
_cell.length_a   1.000
_cell.length_b   1.000
_cell.length_c   1.000
_cell.angle_alpha   90.00
_cell.angle_beta   90.00
_cell.angle_gamma   90.00
#
_symmetry.space_group_name_H-M   'P 1'
#
loop_
_entity.id
_entity.type
_entity.pdbx_description
1 polymer ?
#
loop_
_entity_poly.entity_id
_entity_poly.type
_entity_poly.pdbx_seq_one_letter_code
_entity_poly.pdbx_strand_id
1 'polypeptide(L)'
;MKVLIKILLTVIVILALSVGSCKKQAKCGCDGDVINELLSFPVIVYFDTINTSAWFVPISNSMSTYYFCHPSDHMNTLKRYGNGSYLLVDGHVYWECNYLMRASNNPYYASYYKTYQVEVTDIYEDLYGKK
;
A
#
# COMPACT_ATOMS: atom_id res chain seq x y z
N MET A 1 -1.21 -1.21 55.90
CA MET A 1 -0.10 -1.37 54.93
C MET A 1 -0.28 -2.55 53.97
N LYS A 2 -0.46 -3.79 54.44
CA LYS A 2 -0.53 -4.99 53.57
C LYS A 2 -1.68 -4.99 52.54
N VAL A 3 -2.81 -4.36 52.84
CA VAL A 3 -3.98 -4.29 51.95
C VAL A 3 -3.78 -3.28 50.81
N LEU A 4 -3.18 -2.12 51.09
CA LEU A 4 -2.85 -1.10 50.09
C LEU A 4 -1.82 -1.62 49.08
N ILE A 5 -0.82 -2.37 49.53
CA ILE A 5 0.19 -3.01 48.66
C ILE A 5 -0.48 -4.03 47.73
N LYS A 6 -1.44 -4.82 48.24
CA LYS A 6 -2.18 -5.79 47.41
C LYS A 6 -3.03 -5.10 46.35
N ILE A 7 -3.74 -4.02 46.70
CA ILE A 7 -4.56 -3.26 45.75
C ILE A 7 -3.69 -2.63 44.66
N LEU A 8 -2.54 -2.06 45.04
CA LEU A 8 -1.61 -1.45 44.10
C LEU A 8 -1.07 -2.49 43.09
N LEU A 9 -0.71 -3.69 43.57
CA LEU A 9 -0.25 -4.79 42.73
C LEU A 9 -1.33 -5.26 41.75
N THR A 10 -2.59 -5.37 42.18
CA THR A 10 -3.68 -5.78 41.31
C THR A 10 -3.94 -4.75 40.20
N VAL A 11 -3.86 -3.45 40.52
CA VAL A 11 -4.03 -2.37 39.52
C VAL A 11 -2.90 -2.38 38.48
N ILE A 12 -1.65 -2.62 38.90
CA ILE A 12 -0.50 -2.73 37.99
C ILE A 12 -0.65 -3.91 37.02
N VAL A 13 -1.11 -5.06 37.50
CA VAL A 13 -1.34 -6.26 36.66
C VAL A 13 -2.47 -6.02 35.66
N ILE A 14 -3.55 -5.36 36.06
CA ILE A 14 -4.65 -5.02 35.15
C ILE A 14 -4.19 -4.00 34.10
N LEU A 15 -3.36 -3.01 34.48
CA LEU A 15 -2.79 -2.06 33.51
C LEU A 15 -1.86 -2.77 32.50
N ALA A 16 -1.03 -3.71 32.96
CA ALA A 16 -0.13 -4.49 32.12
C ALA A 16 -0.88 -5.45 31.16
N LEU A 17 -2.10 -5.87 31.50
CA LEU A 17 -2.97 -6.63 30.59
C LEU A 17 -3.77 -5.71 29.65
N SER A 18 -3.91 -4.43 30.00
CA SER A 18 -4.61 -3.41 29.19
C SER A 18 -3.72 -2.71 28.17
N VAL A 19 -2.39 -2.85 28.24
CA VAL A 19 -1.49 -2.53 27.11
C VAL A 19 -1.72 -3.58 26.03
N GLY A 20 -2.82 -3.41 25.32
CA GLY A 20 -3.25 -4.27 24.24
C GLY A 20 -2.06 -4.59 23.35
N SER A 21 -1.82 -5.90 23.16
CA SER A 21 -0.84 -6.50 22.26
C SER A 21 -0.20 -5.45 21.36
N CYS A 22 1.05 -5.08 21.66
CA CYS A 22 1.86 -4.25 20.78
C CYS A 22 2.11 -5.05 19.49
N LYS A 23 1.06 -5.19 18.66
CA LYS A 23 1.12 -5.78 17.34
C LYS A 23 2.07 -4.86 16.60
N LYS A 24 3.23 -5.40 16.22
CA LYS A 24 4.18 -4.75 15.33
C LYS A 24 3.37 -4.07 14.23
N GLN A 25 3.35 -2.74 14.21
CA GLN A 25 2.71 -2.00 13.14
C GLN A 25 3.48 -2.37 11.86
N ALA A 26 2.76 -2.85 10.84
CA ALA A 26 3.38 -3.12 9.55
C ALA A 26 4.05 -1.83 9.08
N LYS A 27 5.31 -1.90 8.67
CA LYS A 27 5.96 -0.74 8.08
C LYS A 27 5.24 -0.43 6.77
N CYS A 28 4.82 0.82 6.59
CA CYS A 28 4.17 1.31 5.39
C CYS A 28 5.13 2.16 4.57
N GLY A 29 4.77 2.42 3.31
CA GLY A 29 5.60 3.16 2.39
C GLY A 29 6.53 2.25 1.57
N CYS A 30 7.25 2.83 0.62
CA CYS A 30 8.17 2.13 -0.29
C CYS A 30 9.33 1.40 0.39
N ASP A 31 9.72 1.81 1.60
CA ASP A 31 10.72 1.12 2.44
C ASP A 31 10.05 0.21 3.49
N GLY A 32 8.77 -0.10 3.27
CA GLY A 32 7.91 -0.84 4.17
C GLY A 32 8.14 -2.35 4.14
N ASP A 33 7.26 -3.07 4.83
CA ASP A 33 7.23 -4.53 4.71
C ASP A 33 6.50 -4.87 3.39
N VAL A 34 7.13 -5.64 2.51
CA VAL A 34 6.49 -6.14 1.28
C VAL A 34 5.29 -7.01 1.68
N ILE A 35 4.10 -6.63 1.24
CA ILE A 35 2.85 -7.34 1.56
C ILE A 35 2.35 -8.20 0.41
N ASN A 36 2.80 -7.93 -0.81
CA ASN A 36 2.48 -8.71 -1.99
C ASN A 36 3.51 -8.46 -3.10
N GLU A 37 3.54 -9.34 -4.08
CA GLU A 37 4.33 -9.22 -5.30
C GLU A 37 3.40 -9.27 -6.51
N LEU A 38 3.65 -8.40 -7.49
CA LEU A 38 2.94 -8.34 -8.76
C LEU A 38 3.81 -8.99 -9.83
N LEU A 39 3.21 -9.92 -10.58
CA LEU A 39 3.84 -10.61 -11.69
C LEU A 39 2.88 -10.58 -12.88
N SER A 40 3.31 -9.97 -13.97
CA SER A 40 2.56 -9.69 -15.19
C SER A 40 1.16 -9.15 -14.88
N PHE A 41 1.07 -8.19 -13.94
CA PHE A 41 -0.22 -7.81 -13.39
C PHE A 41 -0.93 -6.81 -14.31
N PRO A 42 -2.15 -7.11 -14.80
CA PRO A 42 -2.82 -6.29 -15.81
C PRO A 42 -3.51 -5.06 -15.20
N VAL A 43 -3.09 -3.88 -15.67
CA VAL A 43 -3.46 -2.60 -15.08
C VAL A 43 -3.72 -1.52 -16.13
N ILE A 44 -4.42 -0.47 -15.71
CA ILE A 44 -4.46 0.80 -16.44
C ILE A 44 -3.59 1.80 -15.70
N VAL A 45 -2.56 2.33 -16.38
CA VAL A 45 -1.58 3.24 -15.78
C VAL A 45 -1.90 4.69 -16.10
N TYR A 46 -1.83 5.53 -15.09
CA TYR A 46 -1.99 6.97 -15.18
C TYR A 46 -0.76 7.69 -14.62
N PHE A 47 -0.45 8.86 -15.15
CA PHE A 47 0.65 9.68 -14.66
C PHE A 47 0.41 11.16 -14.87
N ASP A 48 1.09 11.96 -14.05
CA ASP A 48 1.16 13.41 -14.16
C ASP A 48 2.63 13.83 -14.28
N THR A 49 2.98 14.39 -15.43
CA THR A 49 4.35 14.83 -15.73
C THR A 49 4.75 16.12 -15.02
N ILE A 50 3.78 16.95 -14.59
CA ILE A 50 4.03 18.21 -13.88
C ILE A 50 4.37 17.89 -12.42
N ASN A 51 3.54 17.05 -11.79
CA ASN A 51 3.71 16.66 -10.40
C ASN A 51 4.68 15.48 -10.20
N THR A 52 5.20 14.91 -11.30
CA THR A 52 6.04 13.70 -11.30
C THR A 52 5.39 12.60 -10.46
N SER A 53 4.15 12.26 -10.77
CA SER A 53 3.40 11.20 -10.09
C SER A 53 2.91 10.15 -11.09
N ALA A 54 2.80 8.91 -10.62
CA ALA A 54 2.24 7.82 -11.40
C ALA A 54 1.47 6.88 -10.47
N TRP A 55 0.37 6.32 -10.98
CA TRP A 55 -0.45 5.35 -10.28
C TRP A 55 -1.14 4.43 -11.28
N PHE A 56 -1.66 3.30 -10.80
CA PHE A 56 -2.44 2.41 -11.63
C PHE A 56 -3.64 1.85 -10.86
N VAL A 57 -4.61 1.37 -11.64
CA VAL A 57 -5.75 0.59 -11.13
C VAL A 57 -5.73 -0.80 -11.77
N PRO A 58 -5.92 -1.87 -10.99
CA PRO A 58 -6.11 -3.22 -11.53
C PRO A 58 -7.35 -3.29 -12.40
N ILE A 59 -7.28 -4.05 -13.47
CA ILE A 59 -8.43 -4.27 -14.35
C ILE A 59 -9.47 -5.18 -13.68
N SER A 60 -9.00 -6.14 -12.89
CA SER A 60 -9.86 -7.04 -12.11
C SER A 60 -10.54 -6.37 -10.91
N ASN A 61 -10.02 -5.23 -10.44
CA ASN A 61 -10.52 -4.52 -9.27
C ASN A 61 -10.19 -3.03 -9.33
N SER A 62 -11.13 -2.24 -9.86
CA SER A 62 -11.00 -0.78 -9.99
C SER A 62 -11.16 -0.01 -8.68
N MET A 63 -11.43 -0.69 -7.55
CA MET A 63 -11.61 -0.06 -6.24
C MET A 63 -10.29 0.09 -5.47
N SER A 64 -9.19 -0.45 -6.01
CA SER A 64 -7.86 -0.32 -5.41
C SER A 64 -6.95 0.55 -6.27
N THR A 65 -6.19 1.43 -5.62
CA THR A 65 -5.23 2.32 -6.29
C THR A 65 -3.82 2.02 -5.81
N TYR A 66 -2.88 1.93 -6.75
CA TYR A 66 -1.48 1.63 -6.47
C TYR A 66 -0.63 2.80 -6.97
N TYR A 67 0.07 3.47 -6.07
CA TYR A 67 0.96 4.58 -6.39
C TYR A 67 2.39 4.08 -6.59
N PHE A 68 3.09 4.61 -7.58
CA PHE A 68 4.47 4.24 -7.84
C PHE A 68 5.39 4.78 -6.74
N CYS A 69 6.31 3.95 -6.28
CA CYS A 69 7.53 4.36 -5.64
C CYS A 69 8.47 4.95 -6.70
N HIS A 70 9.03 6.12 -6.44
CA HIS A 70 9.98 6.80 -7.36
C HIS A 70 9.46 6.90 -8.81
N PRO A 71 8.29 7.55 -9.05
CA PRO A 71 7.70 7.68 -10.38
C PRO A 71 8.61 8.35 -11.43
N SER A 72 9.64 9.10 -11.00
CA SER A 72 10.66 9.69 -11.86
C SER A 72 11.37 8.66 -12.74
N ASP A 73 11.63 7.47 -12.17
CA ASP A 73 12.52 6.47 -12.76
C ASP A 73 11.84 5.80 -13.97
N HIS A 74 10.51 5.72 -13.94
CA HIS A 74 9.70 5.14 -15.00
C HIS A 74 9.04 6.18 -15.90
N MET A 75 9.13 7.48 -15.59
CA MET A 75 8.37 8.53 -16.30
C MET A 75 8.64 8.56 -17.81
N ASN A 76 9.90 8.34 -18.23
CA ASN A 76 10.23 8.28 -19.65
C ASN A 76 9.58 7.08 -20.36
N THR A 77 9.53 5.93 -19.69
CA THR A 77 8.84 4.73 -20.19
C THR A 77 7.34 4.97 -20.28
N LEU A 78 6.73 5.52 -19.22
CA LEU A 78 5.31 5.83 -19.17
C LEU A 78 4.87 6.82 -20.26
N LYS A 79 5.67 7.86 -20.52
CA LYS A 79 5.43 8.82 -21.61
C LYS A 79 5.37 8.16 -22.99
N ARG A 80 6.14 7.09 -23.22
CA ARG A 80 6.11 6.35 -24.50
C ARG A 80 4.82 5.55 -24.67
N TYR A 81 4.31 4.97 -23.59
CA TYR A 81 3.06 4.19 -23.64
C TYR A 81 1.82 5.07 -23.67
N GLY A 82 1.88 6.29 -23.13
CA GLY A 82 0.74 7.18 -23.05
C GLY A 82 -0.07 7.01 -21.76
N ASN A 83 -0.80 8.06 -21.40
CA ASN A 83 -1.59 8.11 -20.16
C ASN A 83 -2.92 7.36 -20.36
N GLY A 84 -3.29 6.51 -19.40
CA GLY A 84 -4.48 5.65 -19.48
C GLY A 84 -4.26 4.36 -20.29
N SER A 85 -3.01 3.97 -20.52
CA SER A 85 -2.69 2.77 -21.30
C SER A 85 -2.83 1.48 -20.48
N TYR A 86 -3.29 0.43 -21.15
CA TYR A 86 -3.29 -0.94 -20.65
C TYR A 86 -1.86 -1.47 -20.67
N LEU A 87 -1.34 -1.89 -19.52
CA LEU A 87 0.01 -2.40 -19.36
C LEU A 87 0.03 -3.58 -18.38
N LEU A 88 1.11 -4.35 -18.44
CA LEU A 88 1.49 -5.34 -17.44
C LEU A 88 2.56 -4.72 -16.55
N VAL A 89 2.41 -4.90 -15.24
CA VAL A 89 3.32 -4.35 -14.22
C VAL A 89 3.82 -5.45 -13.30
N ASP A 90 5.13 -5.43 -13.07
CA ASP A 90 5.81 -6.24 -12.07
C ASP A 90 6.30 -5.34 -10.93
N GLY A 91 6.27 -5.84 -9.70
CA GLY A 91 6.81 -5.07 -8.59
C GLY A 91 6.41 -5.53 -7.20
N HIS A 92 6.98 -4.87 -6.21
CA HIS A 92 6.75 -5.14 -4.79
C HIS A 92 5.71 -4.16 -4.23
N VAL A 93 4.70 -4.71 -3.56
CA VAL A 93 3.57 -3.94 -3.02
C VAL A 93 3.78 -3.69 -1.53
N TYR A 94 3.49 -2.45 -1.14
CA TYR A 94 3.54 -1.97 0.23
C TYR A 94 2.21 -1.30 0.59
N TRP A 95 1.91 -1.21 1.88
CA TRP A 95 0.79 -0.39 2.34
C TRP A 95 1.08 1.09 2.16
N GLU A 96 0.10 1.84 1.67
CA GLU A 96 0.19 3.30 1.68
C GLU A 96 -0.09 3.81 3.12
N CYS A 97 0.82 4.66 3.62
CA CYS A 97 0.81 5.06 5.02
C CYS A 97 -0.44 5.85 5.41
N ASN A 98 -0.88 6.79 4.58
CA ASN A 98 -2.08 7.58 4.88
C ASN A 98 -3.33 6.72 4.89
N TYR A 99 -3.41 5.71 4.02
CA TYR A 99 -4.48 4.74 4.00
C TYR A 99 -4.51 3.94 5.30
N LEU A 100 -3.39 3.43 5.82
CA LEU A 100 -3.38 2.71 7.10
C LEU A 100 -3.86 3.61 8.26
N MET A 101 -3.41 4.86 8.30
CA MET A 101 -3.87 5.82 9.31
C MET A 101 -5.38 6.07 9.20
N ARG A 102 -5.89 6.25 7.97
CA ARG A 102 -7.32 6.47 7.73
C ARG A 102 -8.16 5.23 8.02
N ALA A 103 -7.65 4.05 7.70
CA ALA A 103 -8.32 2.77 7.95
C ALA A 103 -8.51 2.51 9.45
N SER A 104 -7.56 2.93 10.28
CA SER A 104 -7.69 2.89 11.74
C SER A 104 -8.83 3.79 12.25
N ASN A 105 -9.10 4.90 11.57
CA ASN A 105 -10.12 5.87 11.97
C ASN A 105 -11.51 5.60 11.35
N ASN A 106 -11.56 5.00 10.16
CA ASN A 106 -12.80 4.66 9.46
C ASN A 106 -12.66 3.29 8.75
N PRO A 107 -12.87 2.19 9.50
CA PRO A 107 -12.64 0.84 8.98
C PRO A 107 -13.66 0.45 7.90
N TYR A 108 -14.87 1.02 7.92
CA TYR A 108 -15.91 0.67 6.95
C TYR A 108 -15.52 1.15 5.54
N TYR A 109 -15.12 2.41 5.40
CA TYR A 109 -14.71 2.97 4.10
C TYR A 109 -13.41 2.36 3.59
N ALA A 110 -12.44 2.12 4.49
CA ALA A 110 -11.16 1.54 4.14
C ALA A 110 -11.24 0.09 3.64
N SER A 111 -12.30 -0.65 4.01
CA SER A 111 -12.47 -2.02 3.52
C SER A 111 -12.73 -2.08 2.01
N TYR A 112 -13.36 -1.05 1.44
CA TYR A 112 -13.73 -0.98 0.02
C TYR A 112 -12.64 -0.33 -0.84
N TYR A 113 -12.06 0.78 -0.39
CA TYR A 113 -11.09 1.57 -1.17
C TYR A 113 -9.70 1.40 -0.61
N LYS A 114 -8.96 0.46 -1.17
CA LYS A 114 -7.60 0.15 -0.70
C LYS A 114 -6.58 0.95 -1.49
N THR A 115 -5.58 1.46 -0.77
CA THR A 115 -4.48 2.20 -1.37
C THR A 115 -3.16 1.55 -1.01
N TYR A 116 -2.30 1.42 -2.02
CA TYR A 116 -1.00 0.80 -1.93
C TYR A 116 0.08 1.69 -2.54
N GLN A 117 1.33 1.39 -2.18
CA GLN A 117 2.50 1.84 -2.92
C GLN A 117 3.16 0.64 -3.58
N VAL A 118 3.79 0.86 -4.73
CA VAL A 118 4.44 -0.21 -5.51
C VAL A 118 5.79 0.26 -5.98
N GLU A 119 6.81 -0.49 -5.59
CA GLU A 119 8.12 -0.41 -6.21
C GLU A 119 8.09 -1.24 -7.48
N VAL A 120 7.96 -0.54 -8.60
CA VAL A 120 7.79 -1.14 -9.91
C VAL A 120 9.14 -1.61 -10.42
N THR A 121 9.23 -2.88 -10.76
CA THR A 121 10.45 -3.49 -11.30
C THR A 121 10.42 -3.54 -12.82
N ASP A 122 9.24 -3.72 -13.42
CA ASP A 122 9.07 -3.69 -14.87
C ASP A 122 7.67 -3.20 -15.31
N ILE A 123 7.60 -2.64 -16.51
CA ILE A 123 6.38 -2.13 -17.16
C ILE A 123 6.45 -2.41 -18.66
N TYR A 124 5.49 -3.18 -19.17
CA TYR A 124 5.49 -3.57 -20.57
C TYR A 124 4.06 -3.75 -21.10
N GLU A 125 3.92 -3.71 -22.42
CA GLU A 125 2.64 -4.04 -23.05
C GLU A 125 2.40 -5.55 -23.01
N ASP A 126 1.14 -5.95 -22.92
CA ASP A 126 0.77 -7.32 -23.21
C ASP A 126 0.92 -7.58 -24.71
N LEU A 127 1.94 -8.38 -25.05
CA LEU A 127 2.22 -8.78 -26.42
C LEU A 127 1.38 -9.98 -26.87
N TYR A 128 0.53 -10.54 -26.01
CA TYR A 128 -0.29 -11.68 -26.37
C TYR A 128 -1.31 -11.29 -27.47
N GLY A 129 -1.03 -11.73 -28.69
CA GLY A 129 -1.86 -11.49 -29.88
C GLY A 129 -1.44 -10.31 -30.76
N LYS A 130 -0.40 -9.53 -30.40
CA LYS A 130 0.23 -8.59 -31.34
C LYS A 130 1.17 -9.38 -32.25
N LYS A 131 0.81 -9.47 -33.55
CA LYS A 131 1.63 -10.05 -34.62
C LYS A 131 2.70 -9.07 -35.08
#